data_AF-A0A7S0DM44-F1
#
_entry.id   AF-A0A7S0DM44-F1
#
_cell.length_a   1.000
_cell.length_b   1.000
_cell.length_c   1.000
_cell.angle_alpha   90.00
_cell.angle_beta   90.00
_cell.angle_gamma   90.00
#
_symmetry.space_group_name_H-M   'P 1'
#
loop_
_entity.id
_entity.type
_entity.pdbx_description
1 polymer ?
#
loop_
_entity_poly.entity_id
_entity_poly.type
_entity_poly.pdbx_seq_one_letter_code
_entity_poly.pdbx_strand_id
1 'polypeptide(L)'
;RVIEQVNAVTSSFANAEAAERAAESNRDNVEFDEKHAMVFSPEMGNIAFASAHDTWGFTILDLAEYYAKILPVKRKVLSKTLWGTYYYNTEKKGPMRRPSSQNPTDVMAVEYILKPIWEVYSLEHLKFKDRLSEIIQELQIKVPPREIVGKTWREKTRAVLGRWLPIAKAILGLAVDQLPDPKTSQGLKIARIWKSSDRVSGQGYKSLRRAALDCDKNSEQLLIYVAKMLDVGNKSILQAVNAVKLGGLKRTHQFKRSEYVRGKVSQPQVMPKSTEPSQEIKSNEIEESQPQLETAEIGRFLAFARVFAGTIRTDRDQDLYILKSGYDPKASEEENKRYVLKIKSSKLRLFVLMGKAFQMVSQVPAGCVLGISGLDTMVVNSATITSDLSVPPLSAMQHSSTPIVKVAVTPHRYPDMTRLLEGLRLLKQADPNVEVATESNGEHIIVTSGELHLERCLLDLRTRFA
;
A
#
# COMPACT_ATOMS: atom_id res chain seq x y z
N ARG A 1 -25.87 1.87 -12.80
CA ARG A 1 -26.11 0.80 -11.80
C ARG A 1 -25.00 0.62 -10.77
N VAL A 2 -23.77 0.20 -11.13
CA VAL A 2 -22.72 -0.05 -10.11
C VAL A 2 -22.37 1.22 -9.33
N ILE A 3 -22.15 2.35 -10.03
CA ILE A 3 -21.83 3.64 -9.38
C ILE A 3 -22.97 4.09 -8.44
N GLU A 4 -24.22 3.92 -8.87
CA GLU A 4 -25.39 4.27 -8.05
C GLU A 4 -25.49 3.41 -6.80
N GLN A 5 -25.21 2.09 -6.90
CA GLN A 5 -25.18 1.19 -5.75
C GLN A 5 -24.08 1.60 -4.76
N VAL A 6 -22.88 1.95 -5.25
CA VAL A 6 -21.79 2.45 -4.40
C VAL A 6 -22.18 3.75 -3.72
N ASN A 7 -22.78 4.69 -4.44
CA ASN A 7 -23.27 5.95 -3.87
C ASN A 7 -24.35 5.74 -2.81
N ALA A 8 -25.25 4.77 -3.00
CA ALA A 8 -26.27 4.43 -2.01
C ALA A 8 -25.65 3.85 -0.72
N VAL A 9 -24.68 2.93 -0.86
CA VAL A 9 -23.99 2.32 0.28
C VAL A 9 -23.14 3.34 1.05
N THR A 10 -22.40 4.19 0.34
CA THR A 10 -21.56 5.22 0.95
C THR A 10 -22.38 6.29 1.67
N SER A 11 -23.52 6.69 1.10
CA SER A 11 -24.50 7.54 1.79
C SER A 11 -25.02 6.88 3.08
N SER A 12 -25.26 5.57 3.07
CA SER A 12 -25.68 4.84 4.27
C SER A 12 -24.61 4.87 5.37
N PHE A 13 -23.34 4.64 5.03
CA PHE A 13 -22.23 4.74 5.99
C PHE A 13 -22.05 6.16 6.54
N ALA A 14 -22.17 7.18 5.70
CA ALA A 14 -22.07 8.57 6.13
C ALA A 14 -23.19 8.91 7.13
N ASN A 15 -24.42 8.44 6.88
CA ASN A 15 -25.55 8.63 7.78
C ASN A 15 -25.35 7.90 9.12
N ALA A 16 -24.80 6.68 9.10
CA ALA A 16 -24.49 5.93 10.31
C ALA A 16 -23.41 6.64 11.17
N GLU A 17 -22.34 7.12 10.54
CA GLU A 17 -21.28 7.87 11.25
C GLU A 17 -21.81 9.20 11.82
N ALA A 18 -22.68 9.90 11.08
CA ALA A 18 -23.33 11.12 11.56
C ALA A 18 -24.22 10.85 12.79
N ALA A 19 -24.99 9.76 12.77
CA ALA A 19 -25.83 9.35 13.90
C ALA A 19 -25.00 9.01 15.15
N GLU A 20 -23.87 8.32 14.97
CA GLU A 20 -22.95 8.00 16.08
C GLU A 20 -22.35 9.26 16.71
N ARG A 21 -21.92 10.23 15.89
CA ARG A 21 -21.41 11.53 16.38
C ARG A 21 -22.46 12.38 17.07
N ALA A 22 -23.71 12.34 16.60
CA ALA A 22 -24.82 13.01 17.26
C ALA A 22 -25.07 12.40 18.65
N ALA A 23 -25.02 11.07 18.76
CA ALA A 23 -25.13 10.37 20.04
C ALA A 23 -23.98 10.67 21.00
N GLU A 24 -22.73 10.78 20.51
CA GLU A 24 -21.56 11.13 21.34
C GLU A 24 -21.57 12.59 21.83
N SER A 25 -22.18 13.52 21.08
CA SER A 25 -22.11 14.96 21.38
C SER A 25 -23.28 15.51 22.17
N ASN A 26 -24.34 14.73 22.44
CA ASN A 26 -25.55 15.14 23.18
C ASN A 26 -26.15 16.46 22.64
N ARG A 27 -25.96 16.72 21.33
CA ARG A 27 -26.44 17.90 20.62
C ARG A 27 -27.46 17.44 19.58
N ASP A 28 -28.70 17.91 19.70
CA ASP A 28 -29.79 17.61 18.77
C ASP A 28 -29.61 18.19 17.36
N ASN A 29 -28.57 19.01 17.13
CA ASN A 29 -28.25 19.61 15.83
C ASN A 29 -26.75 19.55 15.58
N VAL A 30 -26.28 18.40 15.08
CA VAL A 30 -25.04 18.35 14.31
C VAL A 30 -25.43 18.61 12.86
N GLU A 31 -25.17 19.81 12.36
CA GLU A 31 -25.33 20.12 10.93
C GLU A 31 -24.60 19.05 10.11
N PHE A 32 -25.36 18.35 9.27
CA PHE A 32 -24.83 17.41 8.31
C PHE A 32 -23.96 18.20 7.33
N ASP A 33 -22.64 18.04 7.41
CA ASP A 33 -21.76 18.62 6.40
C ASP A 33 -21.89 17.79 5.12
N GLU A 34 -22.90 18.11 4.30
CA GLU A 34 -23.16 17.50 2.98
C GLU A 34 -21.90 17.46 2.09
N LYS A 35 -20.91 18.31 2.37
CA LYS A 35 -19.61 18.33 1.69
C LYS A 35 -18.77 17.08 1.90
N HIS A 36 -19.08 16.25 2.89
CA HIS A 36 -18.32 15.03 3.20
C HIS A 36 -18.96 13.73 2.69
N ALA A 37 -20.14 13.78 2.06
CA ALA A 37 -20.66 12.62 1.34
C ALA A 37 -19.76 12.34 0.13
N MET A 38 -19.03 11.21 0.16
CA MET A 38 -18.24 10.76 -0.99
C MET A 38 -19.17 10.33 -2.13
N VAL A 39 -19.62 11.30 -2.91
CA VAL A 39 -20.38 11.04 -4.14
C VAL A 39 -19.39 10.66 -5.22
N PHE A 40 -19.54 9.47 -5.80
CA PHE A 40 -18.71 9.03 -6.91
C PHE A 40 -19.39 9.34 -8.24
N SER A 41 -18.71 10.10 -9.11
CA SER A 41 -19.15 10.41 -10.47
C SER A 41 -17.95 10.53 -11.41
N PRO A 42 -17.96 9.88 -12.59
CA PRO A 42 -16.84 9.96 -13.52
C PRO A 42 -16.54 11.39 -13.99
N GLU A 43 -17.56 12.26 -14.04
CA GLU A 43 -17.44 13.68 -14.39
C GLU A 43 -16.62 14.48 -13.36
N MET A 44 -16.63 14.06 -12.09
CA MET A 44 -15.82 14.65 -11.02
C MET A 44 -14.37 14.15 -11.04
N GLY A 45 -14.06 13.18 -11.91
CA GLY A 45 -12.73 12.58 -12.00
C GLY A 45 -12.36 11.74 -10.79
N ASN A 46 -13.32 11.34 -9.96
CA ASN A 46 -13.10 10.50 -8.78
C ASN A 46 -13.35 9.00 -9.02
N ILE A 47 -13.57 8.61 -10.28
CA ILE A 47 -13.67 7.22 -10.73
C ILE A 47 -12.64 6.99 -11.84
N ALA A 48 -11.89 5.91 -11.71
CA ALA A 48 -11.08 5.35 -12.79
C ALA A 48 -11.69 4.03 -13.28
N PHE A 49 -11.65 3.81 -14.59
CA PHE A 49 -11.97 2.54 -15.22
C PHE A 49 -10.66 1.87 -15.61
N ALA A 50 -10.46 0.62 -15.23
CA ALA A 50 -9.20 -0.06 -15.50
C ALA A 50 -9.33 -1.58 -15.58
N SER A 51 -8.42 -2.19 -16.34
CA SER A 51 -8.13 -3.62 -16.30
C SER A 51 -6.68 -3.80 -15.84
N ALA A 52 -6.51 -4.26 -14.59
CA ALA A 52 -5.17 -4.60 -14.08
C ALA A 52 -4.56 -5.78 -14.85
N HIS A 53 -5.41 -6.67 -15.36
CA HIS A 53 -5.02 -7.86 -16.11
C HIS A 53 -4.40 -7.54 -17.47
N ASP A 54 -4.93 -6.53 -18.16
CA ASP A 54 -4.46 -6.09 -19.48
C ASP A 54 -3.78 -4.70 -19.44
N THR A 55 -3.46 -4.23 -18.23
CA THR A 55 -2.58 -3.10 -17.94
C THR A 55 -3.02 -1.75 -18.52
N TRP A 56 -4.33 -1.56 -18.69
CA TRP A 56 -4.89 -0.29 -19.13
C TRP A 56 -5.83 0.32 -18.11
N GLY A 57 -5.93 1.64 -18.08
CA GLY A 57 -6.85 2.37 -17.23
C GLY A 57 -6.91 3.86 -17.56
N PHE A 58 -8.04 4.48 -17.25
CA PHE A 58 -8.30 5.89 -17.53
C PHE A 58 -9.30 6.50 -16.57
N THR A 59 -9.22 7.81 -16.41
CA THR A 59 -10.32 8.64 -15.91
C THR A 59 -10.99 9.36 -17.08
N ILE A 60 -12.23 9.84 -16.89
CA ILE A 60 -12.87 10.69 -17.91
C ILE A 60 -12.08 11.98 -18.14
N LEU A 61 -11.38 12.49 -17.13
CA LEU A 61 -10.53 13.68 -17.24
C LEU A 61 -9.31 13.44 -18.14
N ASP A 62 -8.67 12.26 -18.04
CA ASP A 62 -7.57 11.87 -18.92
C ASP A 62 -8.02 11.80 -20.38
N LEU A 63 -9.18 11.17 -20.62
CA LEU A 63 -9.73 11.06 -21.96
C LEU A 63 -10.22 12.39 -22.51
N ALA A 64 -10.79 13.26 -21.67
CA ALA A 64 -11.14 14.63 -22.07
C ALA A 64 -9.91 15.41 -22.51
N GLU A 65 -8.76 15.21 -21.86
CA GLU A 65 -7.49 15.82 -22.28
C GLU A 65 -6.99 15.28 -23.61
N TYR A 66 -7.08 13.96 -23.78
CA TYR A 66 -6.67 13.28 -25.00
C TYR A 66 -7.54 13.73 -26.19
N TYR A 67 -8.87 13.65 -26.06
CA TYR A 67 -9.79 14.03 -27.12
C TYR A 67 -9.84 15.52 -27.40
N ALA A 68 -9.53 16.40 -26.44
CA ALA A 68 -9.41 17.83 -26.70
C ALA A 68 -8.29 18.20 -27.69
N LYS A 69 -7.33 17.29 -27.93
CA LYS A 69 -6.26 17.47 -28.93
C LYS A 69 -6.68 17.01 -30.33
N ILE A 70 -7.70 16.14 -30.42
CA ILE A 70 -8.14 15.48 -31.66
C ILE A 70 -9.44 16.11 -32.16
N LEU A 71 -10.39 16.33 -31.25
CA LEU A 71 -11.68 16.93 -31.53
C LEU A 71 -11.62 18.45 -31.30
N PRO A 72 -12.36 19.26 -32.07
CA PRO A 72 -12.44 20.71 -31.91
C PRO A 72 -13.35 21.12 -30.73
N VAL A 73 -13.25 20.41 -29.59
CA VAL A 73 -14.07 20.63 -28.40
C VAL A 73 -13.16 20.86 -27.20
N LYS A 74 -13.44 21.90 -26.41
CA LYS A 74 -12.64 22.24 -25.23
C LYS A 74 -12.71 21.13 -24.17
N ARG A 75 -11.58 20.86 -23.49
CA ARG A 75 -11.47 19.88 -22.39
C ARG A 75 -12.61 19.99 -21.36
N LYS A 76 -12.95 21.20 -20.92
CA LYS A 76 -13.99 21.45 -19.89
C LYS A 76 -15.38 21.02 -20.31
N VAL A 77 -15.67 21.03 -21.62
CA VAL A 77 -16.94 20.53 -22.16
C VAL A 77 -16.88 19.02 -22.22
N LEU A 78 -15.81 18.45 -22.79
CA LEU A 78 -15.61 17.00 -22.88
C LEU A 78 -15.64 16.30 -21.53
N SER A 79 -15.07 16.89 -20.48
CA SER A 79 -15.09 16.31 -19.13
C SER A 79 -16.50 16.11 -18.57
N LYS A 80 -17.48 16.88 -19.05
CA LYS A 80 -18.89 16.80 -18.65
C LYS A 80 -19.77 16.04 -19.64
N THR A 81 -19.31 15.84 -20.87
CA THR A 81 -20.13 15.26 -21.94
C THR A 81 -19.61 13.91 -22.44
N LEU A 82 -18.37 13.52 -22.13
CA LEU A 82 -17.86 12.18 -22.48
C LEU A 82 -18.57 11.07 -21.73
N TRP A 83 -19.14 11.37 -20.57
CA TRP A 83 -19.92 10.45 -19.75
C TRP A 83 -21.38 10.91 -19.67
N GLY A 84 -22.31 9.96 -19.50
CA GLY A 84 -23.74 10.22 -19.49
C GLY A 84 -24.39 10.12 -20.88
N THR A 85 -25.62 10.62 -21.02
CA THR A 85 -26.44 10.51 -22.23
C THR A 85 -26.17 11.64 -23.22
N TYR A 86 -24.92 11.72 -23.69
CA TYR A 86 -24.50 12.65 -24.73
C TYR A 86 -24.10 11.90 -25.99
N TYR A 87 -24.33 12.54 -27.13
CA TYR A 87 -24.03 12.05 -28.48
C TYR A 87 -23.16 13.07 -29.18
N TYR A 88 -22.36 12.67 -30.16
CA TYR A 88 -21.52 13.60 -30.92
C TYR A 88 -22.18 13.96 -32.25
N ASN A 89 -22.31 15.26 -32.52
CA ASN A 89 -22.83 15.75 -33.78
C ASN A 89 -21.67 16.01 -34.75
N THR A 90 -21.63 15.28 -35.86
CA THR A 90 -20.58 15.40 -36.89
C THR A 90 -20.63 16.73 -37.64
N GLU A 91 -21.82 17.31 -37.86
CA GLU A 91 -22.00 18.59 -38.57
C GLU A 91 -21.59 19.77 -37.71
N LYS A 92 -22.08 19.82 -36.47
CA LYS A 92 -21.79 20.88 -35.50
C LYS A 92 -20.46 20.69 -34.77
N LYS A 93 -19.80 19.54 -35.00
CA LYS A 93 -18.53 19.13 -34.39
C LYS A 93 -18.52 19.29 -32.86
N GLY A 94 -19.58 18.79 -32.21
CA GLY A 94 -19.75 18.98 -30.77
C GLY A 94 -20.79 18.08 -30.13
N PRO A 95 -20.83 18.04 -28.78
CA PRO A 95 -21.74 17.17 -28.03
C PRO A 95 -23.19 17.69 -28.05
N MET A 96 -24.15 16.77 -28.08
CA MET A 96 -25.59 17.01 -28.02
C MET A 96 -26.30 15.99 -27.10
N ARG A 97 -27.47 16.32 -26.55
CA ARG A 97 -28.21 15.44 -25.62
C ARG A 97 -29.16 14.45 -26.29
N ARG A 98 -29.45 14.65 -27.58
CA ARG A 98 -30.29 13.76 -28.38
C ARG A 98 -29.46 13.28 -29.56
N PRO A 99 -29.66 12.07 -30.08
CA PRO A 99 -28.98 11.64 -31.29
C PRO A 99 -29.38 12.53 -32.48
N SER A 100 -28.47 12.69 -33.45
CA SER A 100 -28.78 13.37 -34.71
C SER A 100 -29.73 12.53 -35.55
N SER A 101 -30.71 13.16 -36.21
CA SER A 101 -31.66 12.47 -37.08
C SER A 101 -31.04 11.97 -38.40
N GLN A 102 -29.95 12.61 -38.86
CA GLN A 102 -29.32 12.26 -40.14
C GLN A 102 -28.23 11.18 -39.98
N ASN A 103 -27.41 11.29 -38.93
CA ASN A 103 -26.31 10.36 -38.63
C ASN A 103 -26.32 10.05 -37.12
N PRO A 104 -27.13 9.08 -36.67
CA PRO A 104 -27.19 8.72 -35.26
C PRO A 104 -25.87 8.06 -34.85
N THR A 105 -25.12 8.71 -33.95
CA THR A 105 -23.98 8.09 -33.27
C THR A 105 -24.48 7.38 -32.01
N ASP A 106 -23.67 6.46 -31.49
CA ASP A 106 -23.89 6.00 -30.13
C ASP A 106 -23.56 7.09 -29.12
N VAL A 107 -23.85 6.81 -27.86
CA VAL A 107 -23.46 7.64 -26.72
C VAL A 107 -21.94 7.86 -26.75
N MET A 108 -21.47 9.07 -26.44
CA MET A 108 -20.05 9.44 -26.53
C MET A 108 -19.11 8.47 -25.80
N ALA A 109 -19.51 7.97 -24.62
CA ALA A 109 -18.74 6.96 -23.90
C ALA A 109 -18.62 5.66 -24.69
N VAL A 110 -19.69 5.23 -25.35
CA VAL A 110 -19.66 4.01 -26.18
C VAL A 110 -18.81 4.26 -27.42
N GLU A 111 -19.09 5.36 -28.13
CA GLU A 111 -18.45 5.68 -29.40
C GLU A 111 -16.93 5.89 -29.28
N TYR A 112 -16.50 6.71 -28.32
CA TYR A 112 -15.10 7.12 -28.21
C TYR A 112 -14.30 6.30 -27.20
N ILE A 113 -14.93 5.56 -26.30
CA ILE A 113 -14.21 4.83 -25.25
C ILE A 113 -14.36 3.33 -25.42
N LEU A 114 -15.59 2.83 -25.37
CA LEU A 114 -15.83 1.39 -25.34
C LEU A 114 -15.62 0.72 -26.70
N LYS A 115 -16.02 1.35 -27.81
CA LYS A 115 -15.81 0.79 -29.16
C LYS A 115 -14.32 0.58 -29.47
N PRO A 116 -13.41 1.56 -29.30
CA PRO A 116 -11.99 1.31 -29.57
C PRO A 116 -11.40 0.22 -28.67
N ILE A 117 -11.81 0.15 -27.39
CA ILE A 117 -11.37 -0.93 -26.50
C ILE A 117 -11.88 -2.28 -27.03
N TRP A 118 -13.17 -2.37 -27.34
CA TRP A 118 -13.82 -3.57 -27.85
C TRP A 118 -13.21 -4.05 -29.17
N GLU A 119 -12.91 -3.13 -30.09
CA GLU A 119 -12.25 -3.45 -31.36
C GLU A 119 -10.88 -4.08 -31.13
N VAL A 120 -10.08 -3.55 -30.20
CA VAL A 120 -8.77 -4.14 -29.86
C VAL A 120 -8.93 -5.55 -29.26
N TYR A 121 -9.96 -5.80 -28.45
CA TYR A 121 -10.24 -7.15 -27.93
C TYR A 121 -10.79 -8.09 -28.99
N SER A 122 -11.61 -7.59 -29.92
CA SER A 122 -12.21 -8.38 -31.01
C SER A 122 -11.17 -8.99 -31.97
N LEU A 123 -9.95 -8.44 -31.98
CA LEU A 123 -8.80 -9.00 -32.70
C LEU A 123 -8.38 -10.39 -32.17
N GLU A 124 -8.86 -10.83 -31.00
CA GLU A 124 -8.67 -12.21 -30.53
C GLU A 124 -9.34 -13.22 -31.50
N HIS A 125 -10.52 -12.88 -32.00
CA HIS A 125 -11.34 -13.79 -32.81
C HIS A 125 -11.11 -13.64 -34.31
N LEU A 126 -10.57 -12.50 -34.74
CA LEU A 126 -10.44 -12.14 -36.13
C LEU A 126 -8.97 -12.18 -36.55
N LYS A 127 -8.60 -13.08 -37.47
CA LYS A 127 -7.23 -13.24 -38.03
C LYS A 127 -6.74 -12.03 -38.84
N PHE A 128 -7.28 -10.82 -38.64
CA PHE A 128 -6.93 -9.60 -39.36
C PHE A 128 -5.77 -8.89 -38.68
N LYS A 129 -4.54 -9.24 -39.06
CA LYS A 129 -3.33 -8.48 -38.69
C LYS A 129 -3.40 -7.03 -39.17
N ASP A 130 -4.13 -6.77 -40.26
CA ASP A 130 -4.16 -5.47 -40.94
C ASP A 130 -4.97 -4.43 -40.17
N ARG A 131 -6.11 -4.82 -39.57
CA ARG A 131 -7.01 -3.92 -38.83
C ARG A 131 -6.37 -3.31 -37.59
N LEU A 132 -5.44 -4.02 -36.94
CA LEU A 132 -4.72 -3.49 -35.79
C LEU A 132 -3.86 -2.26 -36.16
N SER A 133 -3.27 -2.27 -37.35
CA SER A 133 -2.43 -1.17 -37.83
C SER A 133 -3.26 0.09 -38.06
N GLU A 134 -4.48 -0.07 -38.57
CA GLU A 134 -5.46 1.01 -38.75
C GLU A 134 -5.87 1.60 -37.39
N ILE A 135 -6.24 0.76 -36.41
CA ILE A 135 -6.59 1.21 -35.06
C ILE A 135 -5.43 1.99 -34.41
N ILE A 136 -4.19 1.51 -34.55
CA ILE A 136 -3.00 2.20 -34.04
C ILE A 136 -2.85 3.61 -34.66
N GLN A 137 -3.16 3.74 -35.96
CA GLN A 137 -3.14 5.03 -36.66
C GLN A 137 -4.29 5.95 -36.22
N GLU A 138 -5.51 5.42 -36.09
CA GLU A 138 -6.70 6.16 -35.63
C GLU A 138 -6.52 6.68 -34.20
N LEU A 139 -5.95 5.85 -33.31
CA LEU A 139 -5.60 6.22 -31.94
C LEU A 139 -4.33 7.08 -31.85
N GLN A 140 -3.65 7.36 -32.97
CA GLN A 140 -2.43 8.17 -33.03
C GLN A 140 -1.34 7.73 -32.03
N ILE A 141 -1.25 6.42 -31.74
CA ILE A 141 -0.29 5.86 -30.78
C ILE A 141 0.94 5.29 -31.49
N LYS A 142 2.10 5.40 -30.85
CA LYS A 142 3.36 4.83 -31.36
C LYS A 142 3.65 3.49 -30.69
N VAL A 143 3.44 2.39 -31.41
CA VAL A 143 3.76 1.03 -30.93
C VAL A 143 4.94 0.46 -31.73
N PRO A 144 6.05 0.08 -31.08
CA PRO A 144 7.18 -0.54 -31.77
C PRO A 144 6.79 -1.87 -32.44
N PRO A 145 7.20 -2.14 -33.70
CA PRO A 145 6.84 -3.38 -34.41
C PRO A 145 7.24 -4.67 -33.67
N ARG A 146 8.37 -4.64 -32.95
CA ARG A 146 8.86 -5.76 -32.13
C ARG A 146 7.90 -6.21 -31.02
N GLU A 147 6.95 -5.37 -30.63
CA GLU A 147 5.95 -5.68 -29.60
C GLU A 147 4.65 -6.23 -30.19
N ILE A 148 4.54 -6.24 -31.53
CA ILE A 148 3.38 -6.74 -32.26
C ILE A 148 3.74 -8.02 -33.01
N VAL A 149 4.87 -8.02 -33.73
CA VAL A 149 5.28 -9.13 -34.60
C VAL A 149 5.63 -10.36 -33.76
N GLY A 150 5.02 -11.51 -34.10
CA GLY A 150 5.26 -12.78 -33.42
C GLY A 150 4.70 -12.89 -31.99
N LYS A 151 3.93 -11.89 -31.54
CA LYS A 151 3.33 -11.85 -30.20
C LYS A 151 1.90 -12.38 -30.18
N THR A 152 1.49 -12.88 -29.01
CA THR A 152 0.11 -13.32 -28.76
C THR A 152 -0.84 -12.12 -28.84
N TRP A 153 -2.13 -12.37 -29.11
CA TRP A 153 -3.13 -11.30 -29.19
C TRP A 153 -3.13 -10.45 -27.90
N ARG A 154 -3.01 -11.10 -26.74
CA ARG A 154 -3.03 -10.43 -25.44
C ARG A 154 -1.80 -9.56 -25.18
N GLU A 155 -0.62 -10.00 -25.62
CA GLU A 155 0.58 -9.15 -25.59
C GLU A 155 0.41 -7.91 -26.47
N LYS A 156 -0.23 -8.05 -27.64
CA LYS A 156 -0.56 -6.91 -28.52
C LYS A 156 -1.56 -5.97 -27.86
N THR A 157 -2.64 -6.50 -27.29
CA THR A 157 -3.64 -5.73 -26.54
C THR A 157 -2.99 -4.93 -25.42
N ARG A 158 -2.12 -5.55 -24.63
CA ARG A 158 -1.36 -4.85 -23.57
C ARG A 158 -0.43 -3.77 -24.15
N ALA A 159 0.25 -4.04 -25.27
CA ALA A 159 1.15 -3.08 -25.89
C ALA A 159 0.42 -1.85 -26.45
N VAL A 160 -0.80 -2.04 -26.95
CA VAL A 160 -1.67 -1.03 -27.56
C VAL A 160 -2.42 -0.26 -26.47
N LEU A 161 -3.26 -0.94 -25.69
CA LEU A 161 -4.10 -0.32 -24.66
C LEU A 161 -3.25 0.23 -23.50
N GLY A 162 -2.14 -0.42 -23.14
CA GLY A 162 -1.24 0.09 -22.10
C GLY A 162 -0.50 1.38 -22.50
N ARG A 163 -0.37 1.66 -23.80
CA ARG A 163 0.17 2.93 -24.31
C ARG A 163 -0.90 3.99 -24.51
N TRP A 164 -2.06 3.58 -25.01
CA TRP A 164 -3.18 4.50 -25.20
C TRP A 164 -3.75 4.96 -23.86
N LEU A 165 -3.93 4.03 -22.90
CA LEU A 165 -4.55 4.25 -21.60
C LEU A 165 -3.67 3.67 -20.48
N PRO A 166 -2.54 4.31 -20.12
CA PRO A 166 -1.63 3.78 -19.12
C PRO A 166 -2.26 3.73 -17.72
N ILE A 167 -2.48 2.51 -17.19
CA ILE A 167 -3.13 2.30 -15.89
C ILE A 167 -2.45 3.04 -14.74
N ALA A 168 -1.11 3.10 -14.74
CA ALA A 168 -0.35 3.77 -13.70
C ALA A 168 -0.63 5.28 -13.66
N LYS A 169 -0.78 5.93 -14.83
CA LYS A 169 -1.13 7.35 -14.90
C LYS A 169 -2.52 7.58 -14.33
N ALA A 170 -3.50 6.77 -14.73
CA ALA A 170 -4.88 6.92 -14.29
C ALA A 170 -5.04 6.73 -12.78
N ILE A 171 -4.47 5.66 -12.21
CA ILE A 171 -4.64 5.33 -10.79
C ILE A 171 -3.82 6.28 -9.91
N LEU A 172 -2.55 6.56 -10.24
CA LEU A 172 -1.73 7.47 -9.44
C LEU A 172 -2.20 8.92 -9.58
N GLY A 173 -2.65 9.33 -10.77
CA GLY A 173 -3.28 10.63 -10.99
C GLY A 173 -4.54 10.79 -10.14
N LEU A 174 -5.42 9.78 -10.16
CA LEU A 174 -6.61 9.74 -9.31
C LEU A 174 -6.26 9.87 -7.82
N ALA A 175 -5.23 9.15 -7.36
CA ALA A 175 -4.78 9.22 -5.97
C ALA A 175 -4.25 10.61 -5.60
N VAL A 176 -3.52 11.27 -6.50
CA VAL A 176 -2.98 12.64 -6.27
C VAL A 176 -4.10 13.68 -6.28
N ASP A 177 -5.08 13.54 -7.17
CA ASP A 177 -6.16 14.52 -7.34
C ASP A 177 -7.23 14.41 -6.25
N GLN A 178 -7.51 13.20 -5.77
CA GLN A 178 -8.63 12.93 -4.86
C GLN A 178 -8.22 12.71 -3.40
N LEU A 179 -6.98 12.29 -3.12
CA LEU A 179 -6.54 12.11 -1.73
C LEU A 179 -5.88 13.39 -1.21
N PRO A 180 -6.22 13.82 0.02
CA PRO A 180 -5.59 14.97 0.62
C PRO A 180 -4.10 14.71 0.86
N ASP A 181 -3.32 15.78 0.80
CA ASP A 181 -1.91 15.72 1.15
C ASP A 181 -1.72 15.29 2.61
N PRO A 182 -0.54 14.75 2.97
CA PRO A 182 -0.30 14.23 4.30
C PRO A 182 -0.64 15.22 5.42
N LYS A 183 -0.38 16.53 5.25
CA LYS A 183 -0.63 17.56 6.29
C LYS A 183 -2.12 17.73 6.52
N THR A 184 -2.89 17.95 5.46
CA THR A 184 -4.35 18.08 5.54
C THR A 184 -4.99 16.79 6.09
N SER A 185 -4.53 15.62 5.62
CA SER A 185 -5.03 14.31 6.09
C SER A 185 -4.73 14.05 7.57
N GLN A 186 -3.70 14.69 8.12
CA GLN A 186 -3.19 14.38 9.45
C GLN A 186 -4.12 14.88 10.53
N GLY A 187 -4.71 16.07 10.36
CA GLY A 187 -5.70 16.63 11.28
C GLY A 187 -6.87 15.69 11.50
N LEU A 188 -7.42 15.13 10.41
CA LEU A 188 -8.53 14.17 10.45
C LEU A 188 -8.14 12.85 11.13
N LYS A 189 -6.93 12.34 10.88
CA LYS A 189 -6.46 11.07 11.45
C LYS A 189 -6.13 11.18 12.93
N ILE A 190 -5.43 12.23 13.33
CA ILE A 190 -5.05 12.45 14.73
C ILE A 190 -6.28 12.67 15.59
N ALA A 191 -7.30 13.38 15.10
CA ALA A 191 -8.55 13.55 15.84
C ALA A 191 -9.21 12.20 16.20
N ARG A 192 -9.12 11.20 15.30
CA ARG A 192 -9.68 9.85 15.50
C ARG A 192 -8.81 8.95 16.38
N ILE A 193 -7.49 8.95 16.14
CA ILE A 193 -6.55 8.01 16.78
C ILE A 193 -6.01 8.56 18.12
N TRP A 194 -5.97 9.88 18.27
CA TRP A 194 -5.47 10.55 19.46
C TRP A 194 -6.58 11.40 20.08
N LYS A 195 -7.58 10.70 20.65
CA LYS A 195 -8.67 11.35 21.38
C LYS A 195 -8.07 12.25 22.45
N SER A 196 -8.46 13.54 22.44
CA SER A 196 -8.05 14.47 23.49
C SER A 196 -8.65 13.96 24.79
N SER A 197 -7.81 13.41 25.66
CA SER A 197 -8.24 13.23 27.02
C SER A 197 -8.13 14.60 27.66
N ASP A 198 -9.23 15.17 28.16
CA ASP A 198 -9.23 16.35 29.04
C ASP A 198 -8.30 16.18 30.25
N ARG A 199 -7.83 14.94 30.46
CA ARG A 199 -6.90 14.53 31.50
C ARG A 199 -5.45 14.92 31.21
N VAL A 200 -5.00 15.26 29.99
CA VAL A 200 -3.58 15.59 29.73
C VAL A 200 -3.44 17.01 29.18
N SER A 201 -2.92 17.93 30.00
CA SER A 201 -2.85 19.37 29.69
C SER A 201 -1.44 19.98 29.74
N GLY A 202 -0.39 19.14 29.74
CA GLY A 202 1.01 19.59 29.78
C GLY A 202 1.45 20.35 28.52
N GLN A 203 2.42 21.26 28.67
CA GLN A 203 2.99 22.02 27.56
C GLN A 203 3.65 21.11 26.50
N GLY A 204 4.34 20.04 26.94
CA GLY A 204 4.96 19.04 26.06
C GLY A 204 3.93 18.25 25.22
N TYR A 205 2.78 17.93 25.81
CA TYR A 205 1.66 17.34 25.07
C TYR A 205 1.09 18.29 24.02
N LYS A 206 0.87 19.57 24.38
CA LYS A 206 0.33 20.57 23.44
C LYS A 206 1.27 20.84 22.28
N SER A 207 2.58 20.93 22.53
CA SER A 207 3.57 21.11 21.47
C SER A 207 3.64 19.90 20.55
N LEU A 208 3.69 18.68 21.09
CA LEU A 208 3.76 17.46 20.27
C LEU A 208 2.47 17.26 19.48
N ARG A 209 1.31 17.53 20.09
CA ARG A 209 0.02 17.44 19.40
C ARG A 209 -0.05 18.43 18.24
N ARG A 210 0.42 19.67 18.42
CA ARG A 210 0.49 20.65 17.33
C ARG A 210 1.45 20.19 16.22
N ALA A 211 2.66 19.78 16.58
CA ALA A 211 3.64 19.25 15.63
C ALA A 211 3.10 18.05 14.85
N ALA A 212 2.36 17.16 15.53
CA ALA A 212 1.72 16.02 14.91
C ALA A 212 0.59 16.49 13.96
N LEU A 213 -0.26 17.44 14.34
CA LEU A 213 -1.31 17.98 13.47
C LEU A 213 -0.74 18.64 12.21
N ASP A 214 0.34 19.41 12.35
CA ASP A 214 0.99 20.13 11.24
C ASP A 214 1.91 19.23 10.39
N CYS A 215 2.11 17.97 10.81
CA CYS A 215 3.05 17.02 10.21
C CYS A 215 4.46 17.65 10.12
N ASP A 216 4.92 18.24 11.23
CA ASP A 216 6.18 18.96 11.27
C ASP A 216 7.37 17.99 11.33
N LYS A 217 8.22 18.06 10.31
CA LYS A 217 9.46 17.28 10.21
C LYS A 217 10.60 17.81 11.10
N ASN A 218 10.55 19.10 11.46
CA ASN A 218 11.61 19.80 12.19
C ASN A 218 11.36 19.83 13.70
N SER A 219 10.22 19.30 14.16
CA SER A 219 9.90 19.16 15.57
C SER A 219 11.00 18.40 16.32
N GLU A 220 11.40 18.94 17.47
CA GLU A 220 12.34 18.28 18.40
C GLU A 220 11.73 17.02 19.01
N GLN A 221 10.39 17.01 19.18
CA GLN A 221 9.65 15.86 19.67
C GLN A 221 9.30 14.91 18.51
N LEU A 222 9.53 13.62 18.74
CA LEU A 222 9.24 12.55 17.80
C LEU A 222 7.94 11.84 18.21
N LEU A 223 7.06 11.56 17.25
CA LEU A 223 5.89 10.71 17.45
C LEU A 223 5.75 9.74 16.28
N ILE A 224 5.78 8.44 16.58
CA ILE A 224 5.63 7.35 15.61
C ILE A 224 4.56 6.40 16.13
N TYR A 225 3.71 5.94 15.22
CA TYR A 225 2.76 4.89 15.49
C TYR A 225 3.16 3.61 14.77
N VAL A 226 3.34 2.53 15.53
CA VAL A 226 3.48 1.18 14.99
C VAL A 226 2.09 0.57 14.88
N ALA A 227 1.65 0.30 13.65
CA ALA A 227 0.32 -0.23 13.39
C ALA A 227 0.28 -1.76 13.38
N LYS A 228 1.35 -2.42 12.89
CA LYS A 228 1.41 -3.87 12.77
C LYS A 228 2.85 -4.37 12.69
N MET A 229 3.13 -5.57 13.18
CA MET A 229 4.39 -6.27 12.95
C MET A 229 4.26 -7.22 11.74
N LEU A 230 5.14 -7.08 10.75
CA LEU A 230 5.17 -7.92 9.56
C LEU A 230 6.22 -9.01 9.72
N ASP A 231 5.85 -10.28 9.56
CA ASP A 231 6.84 -11.37 9.51
C ASP A 231 7.51 -11.41 8.13
N VAL A 232 8.78 -11.01 8.08
CA VAL A 232 9.59 -10.92 6.84
C VAL A 232 10.71 -11.97 6.81
N GLY A 233 10.94 -12.66 7.93
CA GLY A 233 12.03 -13.61 8.11
C GLY A 233 13.40 -12.94 8.21
N ASN A 234 14.29 -13.51 9.02
CA ASN A 234 15.62 -12.91 9.30
C ASN A 234 16.48 -12.79 8.02
N LYS A 235 16.37 -13.77 7.11
CA LYS A 235 17.17 -13.83 5.86
C LYS A 235 16.94 -12.61 4.96
N SER A 236 15.70 -12.18 4.81
CA SER A 236 15.36 -11.03 3.97
C SER A 236 15.94 -9.74 4.56
N ILE A 237 15.88 -9.60 5.89
CA ILE A 237 16.38 -8.40 6.59
C ILE A 237 17.91 -8.34 6.49
N LEU A 238 18.57 -9.47 6.70
CA LEU A 238 20.02 -9.64 6.49
C LEU A 238 20.44 -9.24 5.07
N GLN A 239 19.72 -9.70 4.04
CA GLN A 239 20.01 -9.35 2.65
C GLN A 239 19.91 -7.84 2.40
N ALA A 240 18.88 -7.17 2.92
CA ALA A 240 18.72 -5.73 2.77
C ALA A 240 19.83 -4.93 3.48
N VAL A 241 20.23 -5.37 4.68
CA VAL A 241 21.33 -4.74 5.43
C VAL A 241 22.66 -4.91 4.68
N ASN A 242 22.93 -6.11 4.17
CA ASN A 242 24.15 -6.40 3.43
C ASN A 242 24.22 -5.63 2.11
N ALA A 243 23.08 -5.45 1.42
CA ALA A 243 23.02 -4.67 0.19
C ALA A 243 23.48 -3.21 0.36
N VAL A 244 23.28 -2.61 1.54
CA VAL A 244 23.78 -1.26 1.83
C VAL A 244 25.27 -1.26 2.16
N LYS A 245 25.74 -2.24 2.95
CA LYS A 245 27.18 -2.37 3.30
C LYS A 245 28.07 -2.58 2.06
N LEU A 246 27.59 -3.32 1.06
CA LEU A 246 28.28 -3.55 -0.21
C LEU A 246 28.19 -2.38 -1.21
N GLY A 247 27.77 -1.17 -0.79
CA GLY A 247 27.72 0.01 -1.65
C GLY A 247 26.60 -0.01 -2.70
N GLY A 248 25.54 -0.76 -2.47
CA GLY A 248 24.51 -1.14 -3.45
C GLY A 248 23.53 -0.06 -3.92
N LEU A 249 23.76 1.23 -3.64
CA LEU A 249 22.86 2.31 -4.06
C LEU A 249 22.69 2.40 -5.60
N LYS A 250 23.61 1.80 -6.38
CA LYS A 250 23.57 1.82 -7.86
C LYS A 250 22.93 0.59 -8.51
N ARG A 251 22.66 -0.51 -7.78
CA ARG A 251 22.27 -1.80 -8.41
C ARG A 251 20.78 -2.13 -8.39
N THR A 252 19.97 -1.59 -7.48
CA THR A 252 18.52 -1.89 -7.43
C THR A 252 17.74 -1.29 -8.61
N HIS A 253 18.14 -0.13 -9.13
CA HIS A 253 17.57 0.41 -10.37
C HIS A 253 18.04 -0.32 -11.64
N GLN A 254 19.28 -0.86 -11.65
CA GLN A 254 19.79 -1.62 -12.78
C GLN A 254 19.25 -3.04 -12.84
N PHE A 255 19.01 -3.72 -11.71
CA PHE A 255 18.52 -5.12 -11.71
C PHE A 255 17.09 -5.26 -12.25
N LYS A 256 16.17 -4.35 -11.89
CA LYS A 256 14.81 -4.35 -12.46
C LYS A 256 14.79 -3.97 -13.95
N ARG A 257 15.74 -3.14 -14.40
CA ARG A 257 15.91 -2.80 -15.82
C ARG A 257 16.60 -3.93 -16.58
N SER A 258 17.52 -4.66 -15.97
CA SER A 258 18.26 -5.76 -16.60
C SER A 258 17.46 -7.04 -16.71
N GLU A 259 16.52 -7.37 -15.81
CA GLU A 259 15.58 -8.48 -16.03
C GLU A 259 14.60 -8.17 -17.16
N TYR A 260 14.12 -6.92 -17.24
CA TYR A 260 13.28 -6.45 -18.35
C TYR A 260 14.03 -6.42 -19.70
N VAL A 261 15.37 -6.30 -19.67
CA VAL A 261 16.24 -6.32 -20.87
C VAL A 261 16.78 -7.74 -21.17
N ARG A 262 17.02 -8.59 -20.16
CA ARG A 262 17.45 -10.00 -20.35
C ARG A 262 16.35 -10.87 -20.95
N GLY A 263 15.08 -10.54 -20.70
CA GLY A 263 13.96 -11.14 -21.44
C GLY A 263 13.90 -10.78 -22.94
N LYS A 264 14.82 -9.95 -23.45
CA LYS A 264 14.85 -9.47 -24.85
C LYS A 264 16.13 -9.81 -25.63
N VAL A 265 17.07 -10.59 -25.09
CA VAL A 265 18.23 -11.04 -25.88
C VAL A 265 18.41 -12.55 -25.74
N SER A 266 17.62 -13.27 -26.54
CA SER A 266 17.94 -14.62 -26.98
C SER A 266 17.80 -14.66 -28.50
N GLN A 267 18.87 -14.39 -29.21
CA GLN A 267 19.06 -14.96 -30.54
C GLN A 267 20.48 -15.53 -30.65
N PRO A 268 20.65 -16.66 -31.37
CA PRO A 268 21.87 -17.45 -31.38
C PRO A 268 22.83 -16.90 -32.45
N GLN A 269 24.11 -16.75 -32.11
CA GLN A 269 25.15 -16.51 -33.12
C GLN A 269 26.31 -17.50 -32.98
N VAL A 270 26.32 -18.39 -33.97
CA VAL A 270 27.41 -19.06 -34.69
C VAL A 270 28.84 -18.72 -34.24
N MET A 271 29.60 -19.77 -33.92
CA MET A 271 31.04 -19.76 -33.67
C MET A 271 31.85 -19.62 -34.98
N PRO A 272 33.03 -18.96 -34.94
CA PRO A 272 34.18 -19.35 -35.74
C PRO A 272 35.22 -20.11 -34.91
N LYS A 273 35.73 -21.21 -35.46
CA LYS A 273 36.84 -22.03 -34.95
C LYS A 273 38.21 -21.41 -35.26
N SER A 274 39.14 -21.46 -34.31
CA SER A 274 40.56 -21.87 -34.49
C SER A 274 41.22 -22.03 -33.10
N THR A 275 41.52 -23.26 -32.63
CA THR A 275 42.83 -23.99 -32.63
C THR A 275 43.90 -23.33 -31.74
N GLU A 276 43.93 -23.59 -30.41
CA GLU A 276 44.76 -24.56 -29.64
C GLU A 276 45.86 -23.84 -28.80
N PRO A 277 46.48 -24.43 -27.74
CA PRO A 277 45.96 -25.41 -26.78
C PRO A 277 46.17 -24.99 -25.30
N SER A 278 45.49 -25.74 -24.45
CA SER A 278 45.41 -25.74 -22.99
C SER A 278 46.72 -25.49 -22.21
N GLN A 279 46.65 -24.59 -21.22
CA GLN A 279 47.45 -24.70 -20.01
C GLN A 279 46.53 -24.74 -18.78
N GLU A 280 46.59 -25.85 -18.07
CA GLU A 280 45.96 -26.09 -16.78
C GLU A 280 46.46 -25.06 -15.77
N ILE A 281 45.55 -24.26 -15.22
CA ILE A 281 45.79 -23.52 -13.98
C ILE A 281 44.74 -23.98 -12.99
N LYS A 282 45.26 -24.67 -11.97
CA LYS A 282 44.60 -25.24 -10.79
C LYS A 282 43.47 -24.34 -10.29
N SER A 283 42.28 -24.92 -10.17
CA SER A 283 41.19 -24.39 -9.37
C SER A 283 41.65 -24.35 -7.92
N ASN A 284 42.19 -23.21 -7.49
CA ASN A 284 42.23 -22.88 -6.08
C ASN A 284 40.78 -22.71 -5.64
N GLU A 285 40.32 -23.63 -4.79
CA GLU A 285 39.13 -23.47 -3.98
C GLU A 285 39.23 -22.13 -3.26
N ILE A 286 38.49 -21.13 -3.75
CA ILE A 286 38.16 -19.99 -2.94
C ILE A 286 37.08 -20.51 -2.01
N GLU A 287 37.48 -20.97 -0.81
CA GLU A 287 36.59 -21.08 0.32
C GLU A 287 35.83 -19.74 0.42
N GLU A 288 34.54 -19.75 0.06
CA GLU A 288 33.62 -18.68 0.41
C GLU A 288 33.55 -18.63 1.94
N SER A 289 34.48 -17.91 2.55
CA SER A 289 34.38 -17.50 3.94
C SER A 289 33.14 -16.63 4.06
N GLN A 290 32.02 -17.26 4.43
CA GLN A 290 30.80 -16.56 4.82
C GLN A 290 31.19 -15.51 5.87
N PRO A 291 30.83 -14.24 5.70
CA PRO A 291 30.98 -13.29 6.79
C PRO A 291 30.02 -13.72 7.90
N GLN A 292 30.55 -14.41 8.92
CA GLN A 292 29.86 -14.64 10.19
C GLN A 292 29.68 -13.28 10.86
N LEU A 293 28.52 -12.66 10.66
CA LEU A 293 28.12 -11.40 11.28
C LEU A 293 26.74 -11.56 11.92
N GLU A 294 26.74 -11.62 13.26
CA GLU A 294 25.64 -11.36 14.20
C GLU A 294 24.22 -11.69 13.73
N THR A 295 23.92 -12.98 13.54
CA THR A 295 22.55 -13.46 13.28
C THR A 295 21.62 -13.30 14.49
N ALA A 296 22.17 -13.06 15.69
CA ALA A 296 21.42 -13.05 16.95
C ALA A 296 20.61 -11.76 17.19
N GLU A 297 21.01 -10.62 16.65
CA GLU A 297 20.31 -9.33 16.89
C GLU A 297 19.32 -8.95 15.79
N ILE A 298 19.18 -9.79 14.75
CA ILE A 298 18.34 -9.48 13.60
C ILE A 298 17.00 -10.17 13.79
N GLY A 299 16.06 -9.39 14.32
CA GLY A 299 14.69 -9.77 14.50
C GLY A 299 14.01 -10.26 13.22
N ARG A 300 12.96 -11.04 13.42
CA ARG A 300 12.16 -11.67 12.36
C ARG A 300 11.10 -10.74 11.78
N PHE A 301 10.65 -9.80 12.60
CA PHE A 301 9.58 -8.89 12.30
C PHE A 301 10.10 -7.53 11.86
N LEU A 302 9.31 -6.92 11.00
CA LEU A 302 9.45 -5.54 10.58
C LEU A 302 8.19 -4.79 11.01
N ALA A 303 8.36 -3.85 11.93
CA ALA A 303 7.27 -3.02 12.43
C ALA A 303 6.84 -2.02 11.34
N PHE A 304 5.62 -2.15 10.84
CA PHE A 304 4.99 -1.21 9.92
C PHE A 304 4.51 0.01 10.72
N ALA A 305 5.15 1.16 10.46
CA ALA A 305 4.96 2.35 11.25
C ALA A 305 4.79 3.61 10.39
N ARG A 306 4.19 4.65 10.98
CA ARG A 306 4.11 5.99 10.38
C ARG A 306 4.65 7.03 11.36
N VAL A 307 5.44 7.97 10.84
CA VAL A 307 5.91 9.14 11.61
C VAL A 307 4.84 10.24 11.54
N PHE A 308 4.37 10.71 12.69
CA PHE A 308 3.41 11.80 12.81
C PHE A 308 4.10 13.15 13.06
N ALA A 309 5.14 13.19 13.89
CA ALA A 309 5.90 14.40 14.16
C ALA A 309 7.39 14.09 14.27
N GLY A 310 8.23 15.04 13.88
CA GLY A 310 9.69 14.96 13.95
C GLY A 310 10.30 14.11 12.83
N THR A 311 11.59 13.81 12.98
CA THR A 311 12.34 12.96 12.07
C THR A 311 13.10 11.91 12.88
N ILE A 312 12.83 10.63 12.64
CA ILE A 312 13.62 9.56 13.27
C ILE A 312 14.94 9.42 12.51
N ARG A 313 16.03 9.34 13.26
CA ARG A 313 17.38 9.16 12.71
C ARG A 313 18.12 8.07 13.47
N THR A 314 18.87 7.24 12.76
CA THR A 314 19.74 6.21 13.34
C THR A 314 21.20 6.64 13.44
N ASP A 315 21.55 7.80 12.89
CA ASP A 315 22.91 8.36 12.91
C ASP A 315 23.29 8.99 14.24
N ARG A 316 22.31 9.38 15.06
CA ARG A 316 22.48 9.95 16.39
C ARG A 316 21.84 9.03 17.42
N ASP A 317 22.48 8.91 18.57
CA ASP A 317 21.97 8.12 19.69
C ASP A 317 20.96 8.95 20.49
N GLN A 318 19.68 8.76 20.18
CA GLN A 318 18.56 9.40 20.85
C GLN A 318 17.82 8.35 21.68
N ASP A 319 17.48 8.72 22.90
CA ASP A 319 16.61 7.92 23.76
C ASP A 319 15.16 8.00 23.25
N LEU A 320 14.58 6.85 22.96
CA LEU A 320 13.21 6.68 22.52
C LEU A 320 12.44 5.82 23.53
N TYR A 321 11.17 6.14 23.72
CA TYR A 321 10.26 5.44 24.61
C TYR A 321 9.15 4.77 23.80
N ILE A 322 8.97 3.48 24.03
CA ILE A 322 7.88 2.69 23.46
C ILE A 322 6.77 2.63 24.50
N LEU A 323 5.64 3.27 24.20
CA LEU A 323 4.44 3.30 25.02
C LEU A 323 3.47 2.22 24.54
N LYS A 324 3.09 1.32 25.46
CA LYS A 324 2.03 0.33 25.27
C LYS A 324 0.66 0.93 25.61
N SER A 325 -0.41 0.28 25.18
CA SER A 325 -1.80 0.77 25.32
C SER A 325 -2.26 1.04 26.76
N GLY A 326 -1.62 0.44 27.76
CA GLY A 326 -1.93 0.67 29.18
C GLY A 326 -1.17 1.83 29.84
N TYR A 327 -0.34 2.57 29.10
CA TYR A 327 0.42 3.70 29.66
C TYR A 327 -0.49 4.89 29.97
N ASP A 328 -0.40 5.42 31.19
CA ASP A 328 -1.05 6.67 31.60
C ASP A 328 0.01 7.66 32.13
N PRO A 329 0.20 8.84 31.51
CA PRO A 329 1.19 9.81 31.95
C PRO A 329 0.97 10.35 33.38
N LYS A 330 -0.21 10.18 33.98
CA LYS A 330 -0.49 10.59 35.36
C LYS A 330 -0.26 9.51 36.42
N ALA A 331 -0.15 8.25 36.01
CA ALA A 331 0.06 7.14 36.93
C ALA A 331 1.47 7.17 37.53
N SER A 332 1.66 6.47 38.66
CA SER A 332 2.97 6.32 39.31
C SER A 332 3.99 5.73 38.33
N GLU A 333 5.26 6.15 38.44
CA GLU A 333 6.34 5.56 37.65
C GLU A 333 6.42 4.04 37.82
N GLU A 334 6.05 3.50 38.99
CA GLU A 334 6.08 2.06 39.26
C GLU A 334 5.03 1.27 38.46
N GLU A 335 3.84 1.83 38.30
CA GLU A 335 2.77 1.25 37.47
C GLU A 335 3.16 1.33 35.99
N ASN A 336 3.74 2.46 35.59
CA ASN A 336 4.13 2.74 34.22
C ASN A 336 5.38 1.99 33.76
N LYS A 337 6.26 1.53 34.66
CA LYS A 337 7.47 0.73 34.33
C LYS A 337 7.16 -0.48 33.44
N ARG A 338 5.95 -1.07 33.54
CA ARG A 338 5.54 -2.23 32.72
C ARG A 338 5.12 -1.85 31.30
N TYR A 339 4.70 -0.60 31.11
CA TYR A 339 4.13 -0.09 29.86
C TYR A 339 5.09 0.78 29.05
N VAL A 340 6.21 1.19 29.66
CA VAL A 340 7.27 1.99 29.01
C VAL A 340 8.52 1.13 28.81
N LEU A 341 9.03 1.10 27.58
CA LEU A 341 10.34 0.52 27.29
C LEU A 341 11.25 1.59 26.69
N LYS A 342 12.47 1.70 27.22
CA LYS A 342 13.48 2.62 26.71
C LYS A 342 14.36 1.91 25.68
N ILE A 343 14.49 2.50 24.50
CA ILE A 343 15.35 2.01 23.42
C ILE A 343 16.18 3.15 22.85
N LYS A 344 17.42 2.84 22.46
CA LYS A 344 18.28 3.76 21.74
C LYS A 344 18.02 3.68 20.24
N SER A 345 17.90 4.82 19.57
CA SER A 345 17.70 4.89 18.12
C SER A 345 18.79 4.17 17.32
N SER A 346 20.03 4.10 17.83
CA SER A 346 21.15 3.37 17.22
C SER A 346 20.93 1.86 17.08
N LYS A 347 20.09 1.27 17.94
CA LYS A 347 19.72 -0.15 17.88
C LYS A 347 18.64 -0.45 16.84
N LEU A 348 17.97 0.59 16.33
CA LEU A 348 16.92 0.45 15.35
C LEU A 348 17.48 0.48 13.93
N ARG A 349 16.87 -0.32 13.05
CA ARG A 349 17.13 -0.25 11.61
C ARG A 349 15.86 0.18 10.90
N LEU A 350 15.95 1.26 10.14
CA LEU A 350 14.83 1.85 9.42
C LEU A 350 14.84 1.40 7.96
N PHE A 351 13.66 1.12 7.43
CA PHE A 351 13.48 0.63 6.07
C PHE A 351 12.34 1.36 5.35
N VAL A 352 12.54 1.67 4.07
CA VAL A 352 11.46 2.04 3.15
C VAL A 352 10.94 0.76 2.50
N LEU A 353 9.63 0.54 2.61
CA LEU A 353 8.96 -0.65 2.10
C LEU A 353 8.61 -0.46 0.61
N MET A 354 9.11 -1.36 -0.25
CA MET A 354 8.89 -1.35 -1.70
C MET A 354 8.21 -2.65 -2.16
N GLY A 355 7.17 -3.07 -1.44
CA GLY A 355 6.45 -4.32 -1.67
C GLY A 355 7.23 -5.52 -1.14
N LYS A 356 7.76 -6.37 -2.03
CA LYS A 356 8.58 -7.54 -1.65
C LYS A 356 9.99 -7.17 -1.19
N ALA A 357 10.50 -6.03 -1.63
CA ALA A 357 11.81 -5.53 -1.27
C ALA A 357 11.69 -4.37 -0.28
N PHE A 358 12.72 -4.14 0.50
CA PHE A 358 12.80 -3.00 1.41
C PHE A 358 14.23 -2.48 1.44
N GLN A 359 14.37 -1.16 1.58
CA GLN A 359 15.63 -0.47 1.49
C GLN A 359 15.96 0.18 2.83
N MET A 360 17.13 -0.11 3.37
CA MET A 360 17.57 0.51 4.63
C MET A 360 17.87 1.99 4.41
N VAL A 361 17.41 2.83 5.35
CA VAL A 361 17.61 4.28 5.35
C VAL A 361 18.09 4.76 6.71
N SER A 362 18.80 5.89 6.75
CA SER A 362 19.32 6.49 7.99
C SER A 362 18.33 7.42 8.68
N GLN A 363 17.39 8.00 7.95
CA GLN A 363 16.40 8.92 8.49
C GLN A 363 15.07 8.86 7.75
N VAL A 364 13.97 9.10 8.48
CA VAL A 364 12.61 9.18 7.93
C VAL A 364 11.84 10.35 8.57
N PRO A 365 11.31 11.31 7.78
CA PRO A 365 10.58 12.46 8.31
C PRO A 365 9.10 12.17 8.57
N ALA A 366 8.44 13.11 9.26
CA ALA A 366 7.00 13.14 9.46
C ALA A 366 6.21 13.00 8.13
N GLY A 367 5.11 12.25 8.19
CA GLY A 367 4.21 11.98 7.06
C GLY A 367 4.56 10.71 6.28
N CYS A 368 5.77 10.17 6.44
CA CYS A 368 6.21 8.96 5.77
C CYS A 368 5.85 7.69 6.56
N VAL A 369 5.69 6.60 5.80
CA VAL A 369 5.57 5.23 6.33
C VAL A 369 6.95 4.58 6.29
N LEU A 370 7.29 3.80 7.31
CA LEU A 370 8.54 3.06 7.41
C LEU A 370 8.35 1.66 8.00
N GLY A 371 9.33 0.81 7.73
CA GLY A 371 9.58 -0.42 8.48
C GLY A 371 10.64 -0.18 9.54
N ILE A 372 10.44 -0.67 10.76
CA ILE A 372 11.45 -0.64 11.84
C ILE A 372 11.77 -2.07 12.27
N SER A 373 13.05 -2.43 12.25
CA SER A 373 13.55 -3.71 12.78
C SER A 373 14.26 -3.48 14.13
N GLY A 374 14.18 -4.47 15.02
CA GLY A 374 14.70 -4.40 16.40
C GLY A 374 13.63 -4.17 17.47
N LEU A 375 12.35 -4.35 17.13
CA LEU A 375 11.20 -4.15 18.04
C LEU A 375 10.48 -5.46 18.42
N ASP A 376 11.03 -6.60 18.03
CA ASP A 376 10.40 -7.92 18.07
C ASP A 376 9.97 -8.37 19.47
N THR A 377 10.80 -8.11 20.48
CA THR A 377 10.49 -8.49 21.87
C THR A 377 9.68 -7.43 22.61
N MET A 378 9.55 -6.23 22.03
CA MET A 378 9.05 -5.04 22.72
C MET A 378 7.59 -4.72 22.35
N VAL A 379 7.21 -4.98 21.09
CA VAL A 379 5.91 -4.62 20.54
C VAL A 379 5.14 -5.88 20.16
N VAL A 380 3.92 -6.03 20.70
CA VAL A 380 3.04 -7.17 20.37
C VAL A 380 2.15 -6.81 19.17
N ASN A 381 1.18 -5.89 19.31
CA ASN A 381 0.28 -5.54 18.20
C ASN A 381 0.56 -4.14 17.65
N SER A 382 0.33 -3.14 18.51
CA SER A 382 0.56 -1.73 18.22
C SER A 382 1.33 -1.09 19.36
N ALA A 383 2.05 -0.02 19.05
CA ALA A 383 2.78 0.77 20.03
C ALA A 383 2.96 2.19 19.54
N THR A 384 3.12 3.11 20.48
CA THR A 384 3.51 4.49 20.17
C THR A 384 4.97 4.68 20.57
N ILE A 385 5.80 5.15 19.65
CA ILE A 385 7.20 5.48 19.93
C ILE A 385 7.31 7.01 20.00
N THR A 386 7.84 7.51 21.10
CA THR A 386 7.95 8.95 21.38
C THR A 386 9.28 9.28 22.04
N SER A 387 9.74 10.52 21.89
CA SER A 387 10.87 11.05 22.66
C SER A 387 10.46 11.62 24.02
N ASP A 388 9.17 11.91 24.20
CA ASP A 388 8.61 12.54 25.40
C ASP A 388 7.60 11.60 26.07
N LEU A 389 7.71 11.45 27.39
CA LEU A 389 6.81 10.63 28.22
C LEU A 389 5.56 11.40 28.67
N SER A 390 5.50 12.72 28.49
CA SER A 390 4.36 13.55 28.90
C SER A 390 3.07 13.30 28.11
N VAL A 391 3.05 12.30 27.22
CA VAL A 391 2.01 12.06 26.22
C VAL A 391 1.37 10.68 26.38
N PRO A 392 0.03 10.58 26.26
CA PRO A 392 -0.64 9.30 26.27
C PRO A 392 -0.39 8.56 24.95
N PRO A 393 -0.44 7.21 24.94
CA PRO A 393 -0.27 6.43 23.73
C PRO A 393 -1.41 6.73 22.74
N LEU A 394 -1.11 6.60 21.45
CA LEU A 394 -2.12 6.61 20.39
C LEU A 394 -3.04 5.39 20.54
N SER A 395 -4.33 5.58 20.28
CA SER A 395 -5.31 4.49 20.38
C SER A 395 -4.98 3.37 19.41
N ALA A 396 -5.23 2.13 19.84
CA ALA A 396 -5.13 0.97 18.96
C ALA A 396 -6.15 1.11 17.82
N MET A 397 -5.81 0.61 16.64
CA MET A 397 -6.76 0.54 15.53
C MET A 397 -7.95 -0.33 15.94
N GLN A 398 -9.16 0.20 15.75
CA GLN A 398 -10.38 -0.58 15.89
C GLN A 398 -10.55 -1.45 14.65
N HIS A 399 -10.61 -2.76 14.86
CA HIS A 399 -10.86 -3.71 13.79
C HIS A 399 -12.36 -3.80 13.52
N SER A 400 -12.73 -3.88 12.24
CA SER A 400 -14.13 -3.93 11.81
C SER A 400 -14.84 -5.24 12.19
N SER A 401 -14.10 -6.29 12.55
CA SER A 401 -14.65 -7.58 12.96
C SER A 401 -14.07 -8.01 14.29
N THR A 402 -14.94 -8.33 15.23
CA THR A 402 -14.53 -8.93 16.50
C THR A 402 -14.15 -10.41 16.28
N PRO A 403 -13.13 -10.93 16.98
CA PRO A 403 -12.80 -12.34 16.96
C PRO A 403 -13.86 -13.13 17.76
N ILE A 404 -14.47 -14.14 17.14
CA ILE A 404 -15.61 -14.89 17.71
C ILE A 404 -15.33 -16.39 17.75
N VAL A 405 -14.65 -16.93 16.74
CA VAL A 405 -14.38 -18.37 16.60
C VAL A 405 -13.28 -18.76 17.58
N LYS A 406 -13.58 -19.67 18.51
CA LYS A 406 -12.64 -20.17 19.52
C LYS A 406 -12.29 -21.62 19.26
N VAL A 407 -11.00 -21.94 19.21
CA VAL A 407 -10.51 -23.31 19.04
C VAL A 407 -9.34 -23.59 19.97
N ALA A 408 -9.43 -24.69 20.71
CA ALA A 408 -8.33 -25.21 21.53
C ALA A 408 -7.27 -25.88 20.64
N VAL A 409 -6.00 -25.56 20.88
CA VAL A 409 -4.87 -26.06 20.09
C VAL A 409 -3.88 -26.75 21.00
N THR A 410 -3.52 -27.98 20.63
CA THR A 410 -2.52 -28.80 21.31
C THR A 410 -1.50 -29.33 20.31
N PRO A 411 -0.22 -29.49 20.70
CA PRO A 411 0.78 -30.08 19.83
C PRO A 411 0.55 -31.58 19.74
N HIS A 412 0.90 -32.19 18.60
CA HIS A 412 0.79 -33.64 18.43
C HIS A 412 1.74 -34.41 19.37
N ARG A 413 2.89 -33.81 19.70
CA ARG A 413 3.87 -34.35 20.64
C ARG A 413 4.01 -33.39 21.81
N TYR A 414 3.92 -33.91 23.03
CA TYR A 414 4.03 -33.10 24.25
C TYR A 414 5.34 -32.31 24.38
N PRO A 415 6.53 -32.84 23.99
CA PRO A 415 7.78 -32.07 24.06
C PRO A 415 7.81 -30.79 23.20
N ASP A 416 6.96 -30.70 22.18
CA ASP A 416 6.88 -29.52 21.30
C ASP A 416 6.01 -28.40 21.89
N MET A 417 5.51 -28.53 23.13
CA MET A 417 4.68 -27.51 23.78
C MET A 417 5.38 -26.16 23.89
N THR A 418 6.68 -26.14 24.16
CA THR A 418 7.48 -24.90 24.22
C THR A 418 7.51 -24.18 22.87
N ARG A 419 7.63 -24.93 21.77
CA ARG A 419 7.57 -24.41 20.41
C ARG A 419 6.17 -23.88 20.06
N LEU A 420 5.12 -24.57 20.50
CA LEU A 420 3.76 -24.08 20.33
C LEU A 420 3.54 -22.75 21.06
N LEU A 421 3.98 -22.63 22.31
CA LEU A 421 3.86 -21.39 23.08
C LEU A 421 4.61 -20.22 22.43
N GLU A 422 5.84 -20.47 21.97
CA GLU A 422 6.60 -19.47 21.23
C GLU A 422 5.88 -19.11 19.92
N GLY A 423 5.43 -20.11 19.17
CA GLY A 423 4.71 -19.92 17.91
C GLY A 423 3.40 -19.14 18.08
N LEU A 424 2.64 -19.39 19.16
CA LEU A 424 1.44 -18.64 19.52
C LEU A 424 1.76 -17.18 19.85
N ARG A 425 2.87 -16.92 20.56
CA ARG A 425 3.35 -15.55 20.82
C ARG A 425 3.69 -14.82 19.53
N LEU A 426 4.38 -15.49 18.60
CA LEU A 426 4.73 -14.94 17.30
C LEU A 426 3.49 -14.72 16.41
N LEU A 427 2.52 -15.62 16.45
CA LEU A 427 1.27 -15.50 15.72
C LEU A 427 0.47 -14.26 16.19
N LYS A 428 0.33 -14.08 17.50
CA LYS A 428 -0.35 -12.91 18.08
C LYS A 428 0.33 -11.60 17.66
N GLN A 429 1.66 -11.61 17.52
CA GLN A 429 2.42 -10.45 17.06
C GLN A 429 2.22 -10.19 15.56
N ALA A 430 2.16 -11.24 14.74
CA ALA A 430 1.95 -11.15 13.30
C ALA A 430 0.52 -10.75 12.92
N ASP A 431 -0.49 -11.17 13.67
CA ASP A 431 -1.90 -10.90 13.37
C ASP A 431 -2.61 -10.15 14.51
N PRO A 432 -3.01 -8.88 14.30
CA PRO A 432 -3.65 -8.10 15.35
C PRO A 432 -5.06 -8.59 15.73
N ASN A 433 -5.72 -9.38 14.89
CA ASN A 433 -7.06 -9.92 15.13
C ASN A 433 -7.06 -11.28 15.83
N VAL A 434 -5.89 -11.83 16.14
CA VAL A 434 -5.77 -13.11 16.83
C VAL A 434 -5.60 -12.87 18.32
N GLU A 435 -6.46 -13.48 19.12
CA GLU A 435 -6.30 -13.53 20.56
C GLU A 435 -5.89 -14.93 20.99
N VAL A 436 -4.91 -15.00 21.89
CA VAL A 436 -4.46 -16.25 22.50
C VAL A 436 -4.78 -16.16 23.99
N ALA A 437 -5.59 -17.09 24.46
CA ALA A 437 -5.95 -17.25 25.85
C ALA A 437 -5.49 -18.64 26.34
N THR A 438 -5.21 -18.74 27.65
CA THR A 438 -5.00 -20.03 28.31
C THR A 438 -6.10 -20.19 29.33
N GLU A 439 -6.88 -21.27 29.20
CA GLU A 439 -7.94 -21.57 30.14
C GLU A 439 -7.40 -22.25 31.41
N SER A 440 -8.22 -22.29 32.46
CA SER A 440 -7.84 -22.86 33.76
C SER A 440 -7.52 -24.36 33.71
N ASN A 441 -7.99 -25.06 32.68
CA ASN A 441 -7.66 -26.47 32.39
C ASN A 441 -6.27 -26.65 31.75
N GLY A 442 -5.56 -25.56 31.44
CA GLY A 442 -4.26 -25.58 30.76
C GLY A 442 -4.36 -25.67 29.24
N GLU A 443 -5.55 -25.57 28.65
CA GLU A 443 -5.73 -25.54 27.20
C GLU A 443 -5.42 -24.16 26.63
N HIS A 444 -4.73 -24.13 25.49
CA HIS A 444 -4.45 -22.91 24.75
C HIS A 444 -5.51 -22.70 23.69
N ILE A 445 -6.23 -21.59 23.78
CA ILE A 445 -7.32 -21.25 22.87
C ILE A 445 -6.90 -20.09 21.97
N ILE A 446 -7.11 -20.30 20.67
CA ILE A 446 -6.99 -19.25 19.66
C ILE A 446 -8.39 -18.74 19.36
N VAL A 447 -8.56 -17.42 19.42
CA VAL A 447 -9.77 -16.72 19.00
C VAL A 447 -9.51 -15.99 17.69
N THR A 448 -10.34 -16.22 16.68
CA THR A 448 -10.23 -15.62 15.34
C THR A 448 -11.57 -15.08 14.85
N SER A 449 -11.53 -14.23 13.83
CA SER A 449 -12.73 -13.59 13.24
C SER A 449 -13.61 -14.53 12.40
N GLY A 450 -13.14 -15.73 12.03
CA GLY A 450 -13.88 -16.65 11.17
C GLY A 450 -13.10 -17.92 10.82
N GLU A 451 -13.77 -18.89 10.19
CA GLU A 451 -13.23 -20.21 9.85
C GLU A 451 -11.98 -20.12 8.94
N LEU A 452 -12.07 -19.36 7.84
CA LEU A 452 -10.94 -19.19 6.92
C LEU A 452 -9.74 -18.50 7.58
N HIS A 453 -10.00 -17.59 8.53
CA HIS A 453 -8.96 -16.94 9.32
C HIS A 453 -8.30 -17.95 10.27
N LEU A 454 -9.09 -18.83 10.91
CA LEU A 454 -8.57 -19.92 11.74
C LEU A 454 -7.68 -20.88 10.93
N GLU A 455 -8.13 -21.35 9.77
CA GLU A 455 -7.35 -22.24 8.91
C GLU A 455 -5.99 -21.62 8.54
N ARG A 456 -6.00 -20.33 8.21
CA ARG A 456 -4.77 -19.60 7.91
C ARG A 456 -3.84 -19.52 9.12
N CYS A 457 -4.37 -19.22 10.31
CA CYS A 457 -3.60 -19.18 11.56
C CYS A 457 -2.97 -20.53 11.88
N LEU A 458 -3.72 -21.62 11.74
CA LEU A 458 -3.22 -22.98 11.97
C LEU A 458 -2.12 -23.36 10.95
N LEU A 459 -2.28 -22.96 9.69
CA LEU A 459 -1.26 -23.14 8.66
C LEU A 459 0.02 -22.36 8.99
N ASP A 460 -0.11 -21.09 9.38
CA ASP A 460 1.04 -20.25 9.73
C ASP A 460 1.76 -20.78 11.00
N LEU A 461 1.02 -21.30 12.00
CA LEU A 461 1.62 -21.98 13.15
C LEU A 461 2.44 -23.20 12.72
N ARG A 462 1.88 -24.09 11.89
CA ARG A 462 2.54 -25.33 11.46
C ARG A 462 3.75 -25.12 10.53
N THR A 463 3.76 -24.05 9.75
CA THR A 463 4.75 -23.86 8.67
C THR A 463 5.78 -22.79 8.95
N ARG A 464 5.44 -21.78 9.77
CA ARG A 464 6.27 -20.58 9.95
C ARG A 464 6.72 -20.34 11.37
N PHE A 465 5.90 -20.64 12.37
CA PHE A 465 6.11 -20.15 13.74
C PHE A 465 6.46 -21.23 14.78
N ALA A 466 5.95 -22.46 14.66
CA ALA A 466 6.14 -23.55 15.64
C ALA A 466 6.86 -24.77 15.05
#